data_AF-A0A0A3W4F2-F1
#
_entry.id   AF-A0A0A3W4F2-F1
#
_cell.length_a   1.000
_cell.length_b   1.000
_cell.length_c   1.000
_cell.angle_alpha   90.00
_cell.angle_beta   90.00
_cell.angle_gamma   90.00
#
_symmetry.space_group_name_H-M   'P 1'
#
loop_
_entity.id
_entity.type
_entity.pdbx_description
1 polymer ?
#
loop_
_entity_poly.entity_id
_entity_poly.type
_entity_poly.pdbx_seq_one_letter_code
_entity_poly.pdbx_strand_id
1 'polypeptide(L)'
;MKTFIISIEEENSARLNKFLNQPFFQKDNLTFEKVGVKGGDLSAKEYFELGVKGRSRPLSPSMVGCTLSHLEAMRKFLDSSEDFALILEDDAILPNDFSADLLEQQLKQMQLSPQFLFSIGGIQMKECRKVRGDIKDADSNPKCDTFVVS
;
A
#
# COMPACT_ATOMS: atom_id res chain seq x y z
N MET A 1 1.94 12.81 -6.45
CA MET A 1 1.88 11.79 -5.38
C MET A 1 3.15 10.96 -5.37
N LYS A 2 3.69 10.67 -4.19
CA LYS A 2 4.90 9.85 -4.04
C LYS A 2 4.57 8.36 -4.19
N THR A 3 5.35 7.63 -4.99
CA THR A 3 5.16 6.19 -5.19
C THR A 3 6.17 5.38 -4.38
N PHE A 4 5.68 4.39 -3.64
CA PHE A 4 6.48 3.41 -2.91
C PHE A 4 6.20 2.01 -3.43
N ILE A 5 7.25 1.20 -3.55
CA ILE A 5 7.15 -0.23 -3.88
C ILE A 5 7.59 -1.03 -2.66
N ILE A 6 6.71 -1.87 -2.13
CA ILE A 6 7.01 -2.81 -1.08
C ILE A 6 7.62 -4.06 -1.70
N SER A 7 8.91 -4.28 -1.45
CA SER A 7 9.64 -5.43 -1.98
C SER A 7 10.92 -5.69 -1.21
N ILE A 8 11.15 -6.95 -0.88
CA ILE A 8 12.44 -7.44 -0.34
C ILE A 8 13.33 -8.03 -1.44
N GLU A 9 12.90 -7.97 -2.69
CA GLU A 9 13.64 -8.54 -3.81
C GLU A 9 14.86 -7.69 -4.14
N GLU A 10 15.91 -8.36 -4.63
CA GLU A 10 17.08 -7.72 -5.21
C GLU A 10 16.70 -6.98 -6.50
N GLU A 11 17.44 -5.91 -6.84
CA GLU A 11 17.13 -5.04 -7.99
C GLU A 11 17.02 -5.81 -9.32
N ASN A 12 17.82 -6.86 -9.49
CA ASN A 12 17.84 -7.66 -10.72
C ASN A 12 17.00 -8.95 -10.63
N SER A 13 16.16 -9.09 -9.60
CA SER A 13 15.32 -10.28 -9.46
C SER A 13 14.30 -10.39 -10.61
N ALA A 14 13.97 -11.62 -10.99
CA ALA A 14 12.96 -11.85 -12.03
C ALA A 14 11.56 -11.33 -11.62
N ARG A 15 11.24 -11.38 -10.32
CA ARG A 15 9.96 -10.92 -9.77
C ARG A 15 9.84 -9.40 -9.86
N LEU A 16 10.81 -8.66 -9.34
CA LEU A 16 10.79 -7.19 -9.37
C LEU A 16 10.85 -6.68 -10.81
N ASN A 17 11.70 -7.27 -11.66
CA ASN A 17 11.75 -6.92 -13.07
C ASN A 17 10.41 -7.15 -13.78
N LYS A 18 9.72 -8.26 -13.50
CA LYS A 18 8.37 -8.50 -14.03
C LYS A 18 7.38 -7.42 -13.60
N PHE A 19 7.44 -7.01 -12.34
CA PHE A 19 6.58 -5.95 -11.80
C PHE A 19 6.85 -4.58 -12.45
N LEU A 20 8.13 -4.20 -12.54
CA LEU A 20 8.57 -2.94 -13.13
C LEU A 20 8.38 -2.88 -14.65
N ASN A 21 8.21 -4.01 -15.33
CA ASN A 21 7.88 -4.05 -16.76
C ASN A 21 6.41 -3.72 -17.07
N GLN A 22 5.56 -3.49 -16.05
CA GLN A 22 4.18 -3.07 -16.28
C GLN A 22 4.08 -1.65 -16.86
N PRO A 23 3.08 -1.34 -17.71
CA PRO A 23 2.98 -0.05 -18.41
C PRO A 23 3.07 1.19 -17.52
N PHE A 24 2.54 1.11 -16.28
CA PHE A 24 2.61 2.19 -15.30
C PHE A 24 4.05 2.68 -15.06
N PHE A 25 5.01 1.75 -14.95
CA PHE A 25 6.41 2.04 -14.66
C PHE A 25 7.23 2.45 -15.87
N GLN A 26 6.66 2.34 -17.08
CA GLN A 26 7.31 2.72 -18.33
C GLN A 26 7.04 4.17 -18.72
N LYS A 27 6.32 4.93 -17.88
CA LYS A 27 6.03 6.35 -18.11
C LYS A 27 7.26 7.21 -17.83
N ASP A 28 7.51 8.18 -18.71
CA ASP A 28 8.62 9.12 -18.54
C ASP A 28 8.51 9.86 -17.20
N ASN A 29 9.64 10.02 -16.52
CA ASN A 29 9.77 10.73 -15.23
C ASN A 29 9.02 10.12 -14.03
N LEU A 30 8.50 8.88 -14.14
CA LEU A 30 8.00 8.19 -12.95
C LEU A 30 9.17 7.95 -11.97
N THR A 31 9.03 8.44 -10.75
CA THR A 31 9.93 8.13 -9.65
C THR A 31 9.22 7.27 -8.62
N PHE A 32 9.93 6.30 -8.07
CA PHE A 32 9.44 5.45 -7.00
C PHE A 32 10.55 5.16 -6.01
N GLU A 33 10.17 4.84 -4.78
CA GLU A 33 11.08 4.42 -3.72
C GLU A 33 10.77 2.97 -3.32
N LYS A 34 11.75 2.07 -3.45
CA LYS A 34 11.62 0.68 -2.98
C LYS A 34 11.87 0.62 -1.48
N VAL A 35 10.96 0.00 -0.74
CA VAL A 35 11.03 -0.19 0.70
C VAL A 35 10.84 -1.66 1.01
N GLY A 36 11.72 -2.24 1.83
CA GLY A 36 11.71 -3.68 2.10
C GLY A 36 12.45 -4.05 3.35
N VAL A 37 11.72 -4.54 4.35
CA VAL A 37 12.27 -5.15 5.56
C VAL A 37 12.11 -6.65 5.46
N LYS A 38 13.23 -7.35 5.31
CA LYS A 38 13.26 -8.81 5.27
C LYS A 38 13.10 -9.37 6.68
N GLY A 39 11.88 -9.76 7.03
CA GLY A 39 11.58 -10.24 8.38
C GLY A 39 12.36 -11.50 8.81
N GLY A 40 12.89 -12.27 7.86
CA GLY A 40 13.79 -13.39 8.14
C GLY A 40 15.16 -13.00 8.69
N ASP A 41 15.55 -11.72 8.53
CA ASP A 41 16.83 -11.20 9.02
C ASP A 41 16.69 -10.57 10.43
N LEU A 42 15.47 -10.53 11.00
CA LEU A 42 15.23 -10.07 12.37
C LEU A 42 15.89 -11.02 13.38
N SER A 43 16.47 -10.47 14.44
CA SER A 43 16.92 -11.29 15.56
C SER A 43 15.73 -12.01 16.23
N ALA A 44 16.01 -13.13 16.90
CA ALA A 44 14.98 -13.86 17.64
C ALA A 44 14.24 -12.99 18.67
N LYS A 45 14.95 -12.02 19.28
CA LYS A 45 14.37 -11.07 20.24
C LYS A 45 13.42 -10.09 19.54
N GLU A 46 13.84 -9.48 18.43
CA GLU A 46 12.99 -8.55 17.67
C GLU A 46 11.75 -9.24 17.12
N TYR A 47 11.91 -10.42 16.53
CA TYR A 47 10.78 -11.21 16.05
C TYR A 47 9.83 -11.60 17.19
N PHE A 48 10.36 -12.00 18.35
CA PHE A 48 9.51 -12.31 19.51
C PHE A 48 8.69 -11.09 19.94
N GLU A 49 9.32 -9.92 20.08
CA GLU A 49 8.65 -8.69 20.51
C GLU A 49 7.60 -8.22 19.50
N LEU A 50 7.88 -8.29 18.19
CA LEU A 50 7.00 -7.76 17.14
C LEU A 50 5.92 -8.76 16.68
N GLY A 51 6.30 -10.03 16.59
CA GLY A 51 5.52 -11.09 15.94
C GLY A 51 4.87 -12.09 16.89
N VAL A 52 5.29 -12.18 18.16
CA VAL A 52 4.83 -13.25 19.09
C VAL A 52 4.22 -12.68 20.36
N LYS A 53 4.91 -11.76 21.04
CA LYS A 53 4.55 -11.25 22.36
C LYS A 53 3.15 -10.64 22.35
N GLY A 54 2.31 -11.07 23.29
CA GLY A 54 0.95 -10.56 23.46
C GLY A 54 -0.05 -11.01 22.40
N ARG A 55 0.32 -11.91 21.47
CA ARG A 55 -0.59 -12.42 20.44
C ARG A 55 -1.04 -13.85 20.77
N SER A 56 -2.31 -14.15 20.50
CA SER A 56 -2.85 -15.52 20.60
C SER A 56 -2.31 -16.45 19.51
N ARG A 57 -1.91 -15.88 18.36
CA ARG A 57 -1.24 -16.57 17.26
C ARG A 57 -0.04 -15.75 16.78
N PRO A 58 1.15 -16.35 16.66
CA PRO A 58 2.33 -15.64 16.19
C PRO A 58 2.17 -15.29 14.71
N LEU A 59 2.72 -14.15 14.31
CA LEU A 59 2.93 -13.83 12.90
C LEU A 59 4.14 -14.60 12.39
N SER A 60 4.14 -14.99 11.11
CA SER A 60 5.37 -15.45 10.45
C SER A 60 6.35 -14.28 10.31
N PRO A 61 7.68 -14.54 10.23
CA PRO A 61 8.67 -13.53 9.94
C PRO A 61 8.34 -12.71 8.69
N SER A 62 7.84 -13.35 7.63
CA SER A 62 7.42 -12.65 6.41
C SER A 62 6.29 -11.65 6.64
N MET A 63 5.29 -11.99 7.47
CA MET A 63 4.21 -11.04 7.82
C MET A 63 4.72 -9.87 8.66
N VAL A 64 5.68 -10.11 9.56
CA VAL A 64 6.33 -9.03 10.32
C VAL A 64 7.11 -8.13 9.37
N GLY A 65 7.91 -8.68 8.46
CA GLY A 65 8.67 -7.92 7.47
C GLY A 65 7.78 -7.05 6.57
N CYS A 66 6.71 -7.63 6.03
CA CYS A 66 5.71 -6.88 5.26
C CYS A 66 5.13 -5.72 6.07
N THR A 67 4.66 -5.99 7.30
CA THR A 67 4.14 -4.93 8.20
C THR A 67 5.14 -3.80 8.42
N LEU A 68 6.40 -4.12 8.69
CA LEU A 68 7.46 -3.14 8.91
C LEU A 68 7.76 -2.32 7.65
N SER A 69 7.72 -2.94 6.48
CA SER A 69 7.94 -2.28 5.19
C SER A 69 6.86 -1.24 4.90
N HIS A 70 5.59 -1.59 5.15
CA HIS A 70 4.47 -0.64 5.04
C HIS A 70 4.58 0.51 6.04
N LEU A 71 4.95 0.22 7.29
CA LEU A 71 5.17 1.25 8.30
C LEU A 71 6.29 2.21 7.89
N GLU A 72 7.38 1.70 7.32
CA GLU A 72 8.48 2.53 6.83
C GLU A 72 8.04 3.44 5.67
N ALA A 73 7.31 2.90 4.68
CA ALA A 73 6.75 3.69 3.59
C ALA A 73 5.80 4.79 4.11
N MET A 74 4.93 4.46 5.07
CA MET A 74 4.03 5.44 5.71
C MET A 74 4.81 6.53 6.46
N ARG A 75 5.89 6.18 7.18
CA ARG A 75 6.72 7.19 7.86
C ARG A 75 7.40 8.12 6.86
N LYS A 76 7.99 7.55 5.80
CA LYS A 76 8.61 8.33 4.70
C LYS A 76 7.62 9.22 3.97
N PHE A 77 6.35 8.82 3.88
CA PHE A 77 5.27 9.66 3.34
C PHE A 77 4.96 10.82 4.29
N LEU A 78 4.79 10.55 5.59
CA LEU A 78 4.52 11.58 6.60
C LEU A 78 5.66 12.60 6.75
N ASP A 79 6.90 12.19 6.46
CA ASP A 79 8.08 13.06 6.45
C ASP A 79 8.23 13.85 5.13
N SER A 80 7.36 13.64 4.14
CA SER A 80 7.38 14.34 2.86
C SER A 80 6.38 15.50 2.81
N SER A 81 6.47 16.35 1.77
CA SER A 81 5.53 17.44 1.51
C SER A 81 4.40 17.07 0.55
N GLU A 82 4.22 15.78 0.26
CA GLU A 82 3.23 15.29 -0.71
C GLU A 82 1.85 15.12 -0.06
N ASP A 83 0.79 15.46 -0.77
CA ASP A 83 -0.59 15.29 -0.28
C ASP A 83 -1.01 13.81 -0.20
N PHE A 84 -0.45 12.99 -1.10
CA PHE A 84 -0.82 11.58 -1.27
C PHE A 84 0.41 10.71 -1.54
N ALA A 85 0.32 9.46 -1.11
CA ALA A 85 1.25 8.40 -1.47
C ALA A 85 0.52 7.21 -2.10
N LEU A 86 1.16 6.61 -3.09
CA LEU A 86 0.77 5.34 -3.69
C LEU A 86 1.73 4.26 -3.20
N ILE A 87 1.23 3.28 -2.44
CA ILE A 87 2.03 2.16 -1.92
C ILE A 87 1.59 0.89 -2.64
N LEU A 88 2.52 0.26 -3.37
CA LEU A 88 2.26 -0.93 -4.18
C LEU A 88 3.09 -2.12 -3.69
N GLU A 89 2.51 -3.31 -3.62
CA GLU A 89 3.27 -4.56 -3.47
C GLU A 89 3.92 -4.94 -4.81
N ASP A 90 5.08 -5.59 -4.78
CA ASP A 90 5.79 -6.05 -5.97
C ASP A 90 5.13 -7.20 -6.75
N ASP A 91 4.00 -7.71 -6.25
CA ASP A 91 3.13 -8.66 -6.95
C ASP A 91 1.81 -8.04 -7.40
N ALA A 92 1.63 -6.72 -7.21
CA ALA A 92 0.45 -6.03 -7.68
C ALA A 92 0.38 -6.03 -9.21
N ILE A 93 -0.83 -6.27 -9.74
CA ILE A 93 -1.13 -6.21 -11.17
C ILE A 93 -1.95 -4.95 -11.39
N LEU A 94 -1.40 -4.01 -12.16
CA LEU A 94 -2.03 -2.74 -12.47
C LEU A 94 -2.78 -2.82 -13.83
N PRO A 95 -3.95 -2.19 -13.95
CA PRO A 95 -4.56 -1.95 -15.25
C PRO A 95 -3.60 -1.24 -16.21
N ASN A 96 -3.63 -1.59 -17.50
CA ASN A 96 -2.73 -0.99 -18.50
C ASN A 96 -2.89 0.54 -18.62
N ASP A 97 -4.09 1.05 -18.32
CA ASP A 97 -4.46 2.45 -18.33
C ASP A 97 -4.42 3.11 -16.94
N PHE A 98 -3.87 2.43 -15.92
CA PHE A 98 -3.76 2.99 -14.58
C PHE A 98 -2.95 4.31 -14.59
N SER A 99 -3.51 5.33 -13.95
CA SER A 99 -2.94 6.66 -13.88
C SER A 99 -2.99 7.20 -12.46
N ALA A 100 -1.81 7.32 -11.84
CA ALA A 100 -1.64 7.94 -10.53
C ALA A 100 -2.09 9.41 -10.55
N ASP A 101 -1.82 10.15 -11.62
CA ASP A 101 -2.22 11.55 -11.73
C ASP A 101 -3.75 11.70 -11.76
N LEU A 102 -4.44 10.85 -12.53
CA LEU A 102 -5.90 10.83 -12.57
C LEU A 102 -6.46 10.45 -11.20
N LEU A 103 -5.90 9.43 -10.55
CA LEU A 103 -6.30 9.02 -9.21
C LEU A 103 -6.14 10.17 -8.21
N GLU A 104 -5.01 10.89 -8.25
CA GLU A 104 -4.77 12.04 -7.39
C GLU A 104 -5.81 13.13 -7.59
N GLN A 105 -6.10 13.45 -8.85
CA GLN A 105 -7.11 14.46 -9.21
C GLN A 105 -8.50 14.08 -8.68
N GLN A 106 -8.89 12.80 -8.80
CA GLN A 106 -10.17 12.31 -8.28
C GLN A 106 -10.21 12.37 -6.75
N LEU A 107 -9.14 11.94 -6.07
CA LEU A 107 -9.07 12.01 -4.60
C LEU A 107 -9.21 13.44 -4.08
N LYS A 108 -8.59 14.42 -4.76
CA LYS A 108 -8.74 15.86 -4.43
C LYS A 108 -10.18 16.35 -4.58
N GLN A 109 -10.95 15.78 -5.51
CA GLN A 109 -12.35 16.16 -5.75
C GLN A 109 -13.33 15.50 -4.76
N MET A 110 -13.00 14.33 -4.22
CA MET A 110 -13.89 13.57 -3.33
C MET A 110 -14.11 14.22 -1.95
N GLN A 111 -13.41 15.30 -1.61
CA GLN A 111 -13.54 16.02 -0.32
C GLN A 111 -13.48 15.08 0.90
N LEU A 112 -12.63 14.06 0.83
CA LEU A 112 -12.45 13.11 1.92
C LEU A 112 -11.92 13.81 3.17
N SER A 113 -12.34 13.32 4.34
CA SER A 113 -11.73 13.77 5.59
C SER A 113 -10.22 13.49 5.56
N PRO A 114 -9.37 14.39 6.08
CA PRO A 114 -7.93 14.15 6.16
C PRO A 114 -7.59 12.84 6.88
N GLN A 115 -6.38 12.31 6.61
CA GLN A 115 -5.85 11.09 7.24
C GLN A 115 -6.65 9.82 6.90
N PHE A 116 -6.98 9.63 5.63
CA PHE A 116 -7.63 8.42 5.15
C PHE A 116 -6.61 7.42 4.57
N LEU A 117 -7.01 6.16 4.52
CA LEU A 117 -6.35 5.12 3.73
C LEU A 117 -7.30 4.69 2.62
N PHE A 118 -6.88 4.84 1.37
CA PHE A 118 -7.64 4.39 0.21
C PHE A 118 -7.02 3.10 -0.33
N SER A 119 -7.68 1.98 -0.06
CA SER A 119 -7.30 0.71 -0.67
C SER A 119 -7.78 0.70 -2.13
N ILE A 120 -6.98 0.14 -3.05
CA ILE A 120 -7.31 0.02 -4.49
C ILE A 120 -7.15 -1.40 -5.01
N GLY A 121 -7.06 -2.38 -4.11
CA GLY A 121 -6.82 -3.77 -4.45
C GLY A 121 -6.89 -4.70 -3.24
N GLY A 122 -6.77 -5.99 -3.50
CA GLY A 122 -6.84 -7.04 -2.49
C GLY A 122 -7.55 -8.29 -3.00
N ILE A 123 -7.46 -9.36 -2.22
CA ILE A 123 -8.19 -10.60 -2.54
C ILE A 123 -9.68 -10.33 -2.33
N GLN A 124 -10.47 -10.58 -3.37
CA GLN A 124 -11.92 -10.46 -3.33
C GLN A 124 -12.54 -11.66 -2.58
N MET A 125 -12.38 -11.68 -1.25
CA MET A 125 -12.99 -12.70 -0.40
C MET A 125 -14.45 -12.36 -0.08
N LYS A 126 -15.26 -13.35 0.30
CA LYS A 126 -16.66 -13.11 0.72
C LYS A 126 -16.71 -12.19 1.94
N GLU A 127 -15.70 -12.28 2.79
CA GLU A 127 -15.47 -11.50 3.98
C GLU A 127 -15.19 -10.02 3.66
N CYS A 128 -14.55 -9.73 2.52
CA CYS A 128 -14.28 -8.36 2.07
C CYS A 128 -15.56 -7.59 1.73
N ARG A 129 -16.68 -8.29 1.45
CA ARG A 129 -17.99 -7.63 1.24
C ARG A 129 -18.53 -6.94 2.49
N LYS A 130 -18.03 -7.29 3.69
CA LYS A 130 -18.48 -6.70 4.96
C LYS A 130 -17.73 -5.40 5.33
N VAL A 131 -16.64 -5.09 4.63
CA VAL A 131 -15.78 -3.92 4.88
C VAL A 131 -15.79 -2.91 3.72
N ARG A 132 -16.51 -3.21 2.64
CA ARG A 132 -16.75 -2.26 1.56
C ARG A 132 -17.71 -1.17 2.04
N GLY A 133 -17.30 0.08 1.87
CA GLY A 133 -18.24 1.20 1.93
C GLY A 133 -19.26 1.11 0.80
N ASP A 134 -20.45 1.65 1.01
CA ASP A 134 -21.43 1.81 -0.06
C ASP A 134 -20.93 2.88 -1.05
N ILE A 135 -21.10 2.64 -2.34
CA ILE A 135 -20.97 3.70 -3.35
C ILE A 135 -22.15 4.64 -3.08
N LYS A 136 -21.89 5.76 -2.41
CA LYS A 136 -22.88 6.81 -2.29
C LYS A 136 -23.03 7.47 -3.66
N ASP A 137 -24.25 7.48 -4.19
CA ASP A 137 -24.63 8.45 -5.21
C ASP A 137 -24.28 9.86 -4.68
N ALA A 138 -23.87 10.77 -5.56
CA ALA A 138 -23.10 11.99 -5.28
C ALA A 138 -23.74 13.06 -4.36
N ASP A 139 -24.69 12.70 -3.50
CA ASP A 139 -25.29 13.55 -2.48
C ASP A 139 -25.31 12.82 -1.12
N SER A 140 -24.34 13.09 -0.23
CA SER A 140 -24.61 13.24 1.23
C SER A 140 -23.36 13.41 2.13
N ASN A 141 -23.27 14.61 2.72
CA ASN A 141 -22.93 14.96 4.13
C ASN A 141 -21.59 14.45 4.75
N PRO A 142 -20.69 15.35 5.25
CA PRO A 142 -19.32 15.02 5.62
C PRO A 142 -19.20 14.56 7.09
N LYS A 143 -19.58 13.31 7.37
CA LYS A 143 -19.26 12.69 8.67
C LYS A 143 -18.57 11.35 8.46
N CYS A 144 -17.23 11.40 8.53
CA CYS A 144 -16.31 10.26 8.58
C CYS A 144 -16.55 9.20 7.52
N ASP A 145 -15.95 9.37 6.34
CA ASP A 145 -15.85 8.27 5.40
C ASP A 145 -14.45 7.66 5.45
N THR A 146 -14.33 6.53 6.17
CA THR A 146 -13.23 5.60 5.94
C THR A 146 -13.56 4.79 4.69
N PHE A 147 -13.10 5.22 3.52
CA PHE A 147 -13.25 4.48 2.27
C PHE A 147 -12.13 3.45 2.13
N VAL A 148 -12.38 2.21 2.57
CA VAL A 148 -11.57 1.05 2.19
C VAL A 148 -12.21 0.42 0.95
N VAL A 149 -11.65 0.68 -0.23
CA VAL A 149 -12.06 -0.01 -1.47
C VAL A 149 -11.14 -1.23 -1.69
N SER A 150 -11.52 -2.38 -1.13
CA SER A 150 -10.96 -3.68 -1.52
C SER A 150 -11.88 -4.39 -2.51
#